data_AF-A0A9P9ECN3-F1
#
_entry.id   AF-A0A9P9ECN3-F1
#
_cell.length_a   1.000
_cell.length_b   1.000
_cell.length_c   1.000
_cell.angle_alpha   90.00
_cell.angle_beta   90.00
_cell.angle_gamma   90.00
#
_symmetry.space_group_name_H-M   'P 1'
#
loop_
_entity.id
_entity.type
_entity.pdbx_description
1 polymer ?
#
loop_
_entity_poly.entity_id
_entity_poly.type
_entity_poly.pdbx_seq_one_letter_code
_entity_poly.pdbx_strand_id
1 'polypeptide(L)'
;MLNPKYFSAFHALGGLSGVAKGLQTDLQAGLSGDETKVQRSITLQDATGQNTPTYQLPAKAYKDPILILLTGAAVISLALGIYETVSSGRGVEWVESVAICVVILVVTLVGSLVDWQKKQAFVKLHAKMGDREIKVIRSGKSYMINVRDILVGDVLHLKPGDLVPVDGVSSSRTGCSVGTKSSFGKVMMSVRTKMYPTPLQKKLGGLAMAIPQLGLGSAPLLFFVLLFRFVAQLDGNGATLVKKGSQFMDILIVVTTVIVVAVSEGLPLAVTLTLAFATARLLKEKNLIRVPCACETMGNATTLCSDKTGTLTTNKMTVIAGSFGNANFSKSDFKRNGSIANFVSSISESTKKLIAEFVAINSTDFEGMEDGEATFIRSKTETAMLHMAKTHFGMQALPELRANEGNIQVMPFDSSKEGMVPLLDFTAARASGFSSREPRKFSSTAFR
;
A
#
# COMPACT_ATOMS: atom_id res chain seq x y z
N MET A 1 -7.78 -13.48 -30.14
CA MET A 1 -6.77 -12.50 -30.62
C MET A 1 -5.42 -13.20 -30.74
N LEU A 2 -4.74 -13.09 -31.87
CA LEU A 2 -3.36 -13.59 -32.07
C LEU A 2 -2.44 -12.99 -31.00
N ASN A 3 -1.49 -13.79 -30.50
CA ASN A 3 -0.56 -13.40 -29.44
C ASN A 3 0.25 -12.15 -29.87
N PRO A 4 0.03 -10.95 -29.29
CA PRO A 4 0.61 -9.70 -29.76
C PRO A 4 2.12 -9.58 -29.47
N LYS A 5 2.73 -10.60 -28.85
CA LYS A 5 4.17 -10.67 -28.60
C LYS A 5 5.01 -10.89 -29.87
N TYR A 6 4.38 -11.21 -31.00
CA TYR A 6 5.07 -11.33 -32.29
C TYR A 6 5.00 -10.01 -33.07
N PHE A 7 6.16 -9.37 -33.25
CA PHE A 7 6.31 -8.10 -33.97
C PHE A 7 5.75 -8.18 -35.41
N SER A 8 5.84 -9.35 -36.05
CA SER A 8 5.26 -9.63 -37.37
C SER A 8 3.73 -9.55 -37.38
N ALA A 9 3.07 -10.03 -36.32
CA ALA A 9 1.62 -9.97 -36.18
C ALA A 9 1.11 -8.54 -35.94
N PHE A 10 1.87 -7.72 -35.20
CA PHE A 10 1.57 -6.30 -35.02
C PHE A 10 1.64 -5.52 -36.34
N HIS A 11 2.66 -5.79 -37.16
CA HIS A 11 2.77 -5.16 -38.48
C HIS A 11 1.68 -5.64 -39.45
N ALA A 12 1.30 -6.92 -39.40
CA ALA A 12 0.21 -7.49 -40.18
C ALA A 12 -1.16 -6.88 -39.84
N LEU A 13 -1.34 -6.43 -38.60
CA LEU A 13 -2.55 -5.72 -38.14
C LEU A 13 -2.59 -4.24 -38.53
N GLY A 14 -1.60 -3.72 -39.27
CA GLY A 14 -1.54 -2.29 -39.64
C GLY A 14 -0.90 -1.40 -38.56
N GLY A 15 -0.10 -1.99 -37.67
CA GLY A 15 0.59 -1.29 -36.60
C GLY A 15 -0.36 -0.60 -35.61
N LEU A 16 0.06 0.54 -35.06
CA LEU A 16 -0.69 1.23 -34.01
C LEU A 16 -2.08 1.69 -34.47
N SER A 17 -2.17 2.18 -35.72
CA SER A 17 -3.43 2.65 -36.32
C SER A 17 -4.42 1.52 -36.54
N GLY A 18 -3.95 0.35 -36.99
CA GLY A 18 -4.84 -0.79 -37.19
C GLY A 18 -5.29 -1.45 -35.88
N VAL A 19 -4.45 -1.44 -34.83
CA VAL A 19 -4.87 -1.83 -33.48
C VAL A 19 -5.90 -0.86 -32.91
N ALA A 20 -5.69 0.45 -33.06
CA ALA A 20 -6.66 1.47 -32.64
C ALA A 20 -8.01 1.30 -33.35
N LYS A 21 -7.99 1.04 -34.67
CA LYS A 21 -9.19 0.76 -35.47
C LYS A 21 -9.89 -0.54 -35.04
N GLY A 22 -9.13 -1.58 -34.71
CA GLY A 22 -9.67 -2.86 -34.22
C GLY A 22 -10.28 -2.76 -32.81
N LEU A 23 -9.78 -1.85 -31.98
CA LEU A 23 -10.28 -1.55 -30.64
C LEU A 23 -11.30 -0.39 -30.62
N GLN A 24 -11.67 0.15 -31.79
CA GLN A 24 -12.58 1.30 -31.93
C GLN A 24 -12.19 2.50 -31.05
N THR A 25 -10.89 2.70 -30.86
CA THR A 25 -10.35 3.72 -29.96
C THR A 25 -9.62 4.80 -30.76
N ASP A 26 -9.78 6.06 -30.37
CA ASP A 26 -8.95 7.16 -30.90
C ASP A 26 -7.64 7.32 -30.10
N LEU A 27 -6.51 7.48 -30.77
CA LEU A 27 -5.19 7.58 -30.12
C LEU A 27 -4.99 8.90 -29.34
N GLN A 28 -5.75 9.95 -29.64
CA GLN A 28 -5.67 11.25 -28.96
C GLN A 28 -6.85 11.50 -28.03
N ALA A 29 -8.07 11.12 -28.43
CA ALA A 29 -9.27 11.30 -27.65
C ALA A 29 -9.55 10.13 -26.69
N GLY A 30 -9.03 8.93 -26.97
CA GLY A 30 -9.33 7.72 -26.19
C GLY A 30 -10.75 7.20 -26.39
N LEU A 31 -11.24 6.40 -25.43
CA LEU A 31 -12.61 5.87 -25.43
C LEU A 31 -13.65 6.95 -25.06
N SER A 32 -14.92 6.69 -25.38
CA SER A 32 -16.02 7.57 -24.97
C SER A 32 -16.25 7.48 -23.46
N GLY A 33 -16.64 8.59 -22.81
CA GLY A 33 -16.95 8.62 -21.38
C GLY A 33 -18.11 7.70 -20.95
N ASP A 34 -18.99 7.34 -21.89
CA ASP A 34 -20.16 6.50 -21.65
C ASP A 34 -19.86 4.98 -21.67
N GLU A 35 -18.69 4.58 -22.18
CA GLU A 35 -18.26 3.19 -22.22
C GLU A 35 -17.72 2.75 -20.86
N THR A 36 -18.64 2.32 -19.99
CA THR A 36 -18.35 2.02 -18.57
C THR A 36 -18.40 0.53 -18.22
N LYS A 37 -18.70 -0.38 -19.16
CA LYS A 37 -18.92 -1.80 -18.83
C LYS A 37 -18.30 -2.78 -19.81
N VAL A 38 -17.30 -3.52 -19.34
CA VAL A 38 -17.10 -4.92 -19.73
C VAL A 38 -18.06 -5.76 -18.88
N GLN A 39 -18.79 -6.70 -19.51
CA GLN A 39 -19.83 -7.55 -18.90
C GLN A 39 -19.33 -8.46 -17.74
N ARG A 40 -18.04 -8.44 -17.40
CA ARG A 40 -17.47 -9.15 -16.26
C ARG A 40 -16.14 -8.53 -15.82
N SER A 41 -16.12 -7.82 -14.69
CA SER A 41 -14.88 -7.46 -14.01
C SER A 41 -14.30 -8.72 -13.36
N ILE A 42 -13.20 -9.24 -13.89
CA ILE A 42 -12.47 -10.31 -13.20
C ILE A 42 -11.68 -9.65 -12.09
N THR A 43 -12.10 -9.86 -10.85
CA THR A 43 -11.45 -9.25 -9.69
C THR A 43 -10.04 -9.86 -9.54
N LEU A 44 -9.08 -9.15 -8.98
CA LEU A 44 -7.73 -9.70 -8.67
C LEU A 44 -7.82 -10.97 -7.79
N GLN A 45 -8.94 -11.14 -7.08
CA GLN A 45 -9.33 -12.34 -6.33
C GLN A 45 -9.71 -13.53 -7.23
N ASP A 46 -10.29 -13.31 -8.40
CA ASP A 46 -10.61 -14.34 -9.40
C ASP A 46 -9.37 -14.81 -10.16
N ALA A 47 -8.39 -13.92 -10.37
CA ALA A 47 -7.15 -14.21 -11.11
C ALA A 47 -6.08 -14.93 -10.27
N THR A 48 -6.14 -14.85 -8.94
CA THR A 48 -5.14 -15.44 -8.02
C THR A 48 -5.52 -16.82 -7.48
N GLY A 49 -6.68 -17.37 -7.87
CA GLY A 49 -6.98 -18.80 -7.74
C GLY A 49 -6.95 -19.38 -6.32
N GLN A 50 -7.01 -18.56 -5.27
CA GLN A 50 -7.11 -19.05 -3.89
C GLN A 50 -8.53 -18.93 -3.33
N ASN A 51 -9.51 -19.31 -4.15
CA ASN A 51 -10.84 -19.64 -3.64
C ASN A 51 -10.76 -21.03 -2.98
N THR A 52 -10.31 -21.08 -1.73
CA THR A 52 -10.76 -22.18 -0.87
C THR A 52 -12.16 -21.82 -0.39
N PRO A 53 -13.22 -22.46 -0.89
CA PRO A 53 -14.58 -22.17 -0.44
C PRO A 53 -14.67 -22.37 1.08
N THR A 54 -15.41 -21.47 1.76
CA THR A 54 -15.51 -21.40 3.23
C THR A 54 -15.86 -22.74 3.89
N TYR A 55 -16.60 -23.61 3.21
CA TYR A 55 -16.96 -24.94 3.72
C TYR A 55 -15.80 -25.95 3.76
N GLN A 56 -14.69 -25.69 3.05
CA GLN A 56 -13.49 -26.56 3.10
C GLN A 56 -12.51 -26.18 4.21
N LEU A 57 -12.72 -25.07 4.94
CA LEU A 57 -11.90 -24.67 6.09
C LEU A 57 -11.78 -25.77 7.15
N PRO A 58 -12.89 -26.34 7.68
CA PRO A 58 -12.79 -27.39 8.70
C PRO A 58 -12.15 -28.68 8.14
N ALA A 59 -12.44 -29.04 6.88
CA ALA A 59 -11.83 -30.21 6.23
C ALA A 59 -10.32 -30.07 6.00
N LYS A 60 -9.81 -28.84 5.91
CA LYS A 60 -8.38 -28.55 5.79
C LYS A 60 -7.67 -28.56 7.14
N ALA A 61 -8.35 -28.09 8.20
CA ALA A 61 -7.87 -28.17 9.59
C ALA A 61 -7.77 -29.62 10.09
N TYR A 62 -8.65 -30.51 9.62
CA TYR A 62 -8.60 -31.94 9.98
C TYR A 62 -7.39 -32.70 9.40
N LYS A 63 -6.56 -32.07 8.55
CA LYS A 63 -5.32 -32.69 8.04
C LYS A 63 -4.15 -32.61 9.02
N ASP A 64 -4.32 -31.96 10.17
CA ASP A 64 -3.27 -31.92 11.17
C ASP A 64 -3.06 -33.31 11.81
N PRO A 65 -1.83 -33.87 11.77
CA PRO A 65 -1.55 -35.24 12.21
C PRO A 65 -1.88 -35.47 13.68
N ILE A 66 -1.81 -34.42 14.51
CA ILE A 66 -2.17 -34.44 15.93
C ILE A 66 -3.68 -34.62 16.11
N LEU A 67 -4.48 -33.93 15.30
CA LEU A 67 -5.94 -33.96 15.38
C LEU A 67 -6.50 -35.32 14.93
N ILE A 68 -5.89 -35.91 13.89
CA ILE A 68 -6.22 -37.25 13.40
C ILE A 68 -5.95 -38.30 14.48
N LEU A 69 -4.78 -38.25 15.13
CA LEU A 69 -4.42 -39.16 16.23
C LEU A 69 -5.44 -39.06 17.38
N LEU A 70 -5.82 -37.84 17.75
CA LEU A 70 -6.76 -37.56 18.82
C LEU A 70 -8.16 -38.12 18.56
N THR A 71 -8.66 -37.94 17.33
CA THR A 71 -9.94 -38.52 16.92
C THR A 71 -9.93 -40.04 16.85
N GLY A 72 -8.81 -40.66 16.44
CA GLY A 72 -8.65 -42.10 16.49
C GLY A 72 -8.74 -42.66 17.91
N ALA A 73 -8.05 -42.04 18.87
CA ALA A 73 -8.10 -42.42 20.28
C ALA A 73 -9.51 -42.25 20.87
N ALA A 74 -10.19 -41.14 20.58
CA ALA A 74 -11.55 -40.88 21.06
C ALA A 74 -12.58 -41.90 20.54
N VAL A 75 -12.46 -42.31 19.27
CA VAL A 75 -13.35 -43.33 18.67
C VAL A 75 -13.15 -44.69 19.34
N ILE A 76 -11.90 -45.08 19.60
CA ILE A 76 -11.58 -46.35 20.28
C ILE A 76 -12.10 -46.32 21.73
N SER A 77 -11.92 -45.22 22.46
CA SER A 77 -12.44 -45.04 23.82
C SER A 77 -13.96 -45.10 23.87
N LEU A 78 -14.64 -44.44 22.94
CA LEU A 78 -16.11 -44.46 22.84
C LEU A 78 -16.64 -45.88 22.57
N ALA A 79 -16.01 -46.61 21.65
CA ALA A 79 -16.41 -47.97 21.32
C ALA A 79 -16.31 -48.92 22.52
N LEU A 80 -15.22 -48.80 23.30
CA LEU A 80 -15.02 -49.59 24.51
C LEU A 80 -15.99 -49.19 25.63
N GLY A 81 -16.19 -47.89 25.88
CA GLY A 81 -17.12 -47.40 26.91
C GLY A 81 -18.58 -47.82 26.65
N ILE A 82 -19.02 -47.83 25.38
CA ILE A 82 -20.33 -48.35 24.99
C ILE A 82 -20.41 -49.86 25.24
N TYR A 83 -19.36 -50.61 24.87
CA TYR A 83 -19.32 -52.06 25.08
C TYR A 83 -19.40 -52.43 26.57
N GLU A 84 -18.68 -51.72 27.44
CA GLU A 84 -18.71 -51.96 28.89
C GLU A 84 -20.07 -51.63 29.51
N THR A 85 -20.69 -50.53 29.06
CA THR A 85 -22.03 -50.14 29.51
C THR A 85 -23.08 -51.19 29.12
N VAL A 86 -23.02 -51.71 27.89
CA VAL A 86 -23.97 -52.71 27.37
C VAL A 86 -23.71 -54.10 27.96
N SER A 87 -22.45 -54.50 28.12
CA SER A 87 -22.09 -55.85 28.58
C SER A 87 -22.14 -56.02 30.10
N SER A 88 -21.91 -54.96 30.89
CA SER A 88 -21.76 -55.07 32.34
C SER A 88 -22.90 -54.44 33.14
N GLY A 89 -23.81 -53.70 32.50
CA GLY A 89 -24.96 -53.06 33.14
C GLY A 89 -24.61 -52.05 34.25
N ARG A 90 -23.33 -51.68 34.37
CA ARG A 90 -22.84 -50.65 35.29
C ARG A 90 -22.99 -49.28 34.64
N GLY A 91 -23.08 -48.26 35.50
CA GLY A 91 -23.46 -46.88 35.17
C GLY A 91 -22.60 -46.19 34.10
N VAL A 92 -22.93 -44.93 33.87
CA VAL A 92 -22.69 -44.16 32.64
C VAL A 92 -21.20 -43.87 32.31
N GLU A 93 -20.42 -44.89 31.94
CA GLU A 93 -18.98 -44.76 31.60
C GLU A 93 -18.74 -44.18 30.19
N TRP A 94 -19.71 -44.32 29.28
CA TRP A 94 -19.61 -43.69 27.94
C TRP A 94 -19.59 -42.15 27.98
N VAL A 95 -20.02 -41.53 29.09
CA VAL A 95 -20.05 -40.06 29.26
C VAL A 95 -18.65 -39.46 29.22
N GLU A 96 -17.64 -40.14 29.76
CA GLU A 96 -16.26 -39.65 29.75
C GLU A 96 -15.68 -39.62 28.33
N SER A 97 -15.99 -40.63 27.52
CA SER A 97 -15.59 -40.67 26.11
C SER A 97 -16.34 -39.63 25.25
N VAL A 98 -17.62 -39.40 25.55
CA VAL A 98 -18.39 -38.33 24.89
C VAL A 98 -17.86 -36.95 25.27
N ALA A 99 -17.42 -36.73 26.51
CA ALA A 99 -16.79 -35.48 26.92
C ALA A 99 -15.54 -35.16 26.09
N ILE A 100 -14.71 -36.16 25.79
CA ILE A 100 -13.52 -36.01 24.94
C ILE A 100 -13.93 -35.64 23.51
N CYS A 101 -14.90 -36.33 22.92
CA CYS A 101 -15.41 -35.99 21.58
C CYS A 101 -15.92 -34.56 21.51
N VAL A 102 -16.62 -34.08 22.54
CA VAL A 102 -17.11 -32.70 22.65
C VAL A 102 -15.94 -31.72 22.72
N VAL A 103 -14.89 -32.01 23.51
CA VAL A 103 -13.70 -31.16 23.59
C VAL A 103 -13.00 -31.04 22.23
N ILE A 104 -12.80 -32.14 21.51
CA ILE A 104 -12.19 -32.13 20.16
C ILE A 104 -13.04 -31.29 19.20
N LEU A 105 -14.36 -31.47 19.22
CA LEU A 105 -15.27 -30.71 18.39
C LEU A 105 -15.21 -29.20 18.71
N VAL A 106 -15.14 -28.83 19.99
CA VAL A 106 -15.00 -27.42 20.40
C VAL A 106 -13.65 -26.86 19.96
N VAL A 107 -12.54 -27.57 20.18
CA VAL A 107 -11.19 -27.12 19.79
C VAL A 107 -11.10 -26.93 18.28
N THR A 108 -11.59 -27.88 17.47
CA THR A 108 -11.59 -27.76 16.00
C THR A 108 -12.48 -26.62 15.50
N LEU A 109 -13.63 -26.41 16.13
CA LEU A 109 -14.53 -25.32 15.79
C LEU A 109 -13.91 -23.96 16.13
N VAL A 110 -13.32 -23.82 17.32
CA VAL A 110 -12.58 -22.62 17.73
C VAL A 110 -11.40 -22.37 16.80
N GLY A 111 -10.58 -23.39 16.50
CA GLY A 111 -9.46 -23.28 15.55
C GLY A 111 -9.91 -22.81 14.16
N SER A 112 -11.00 -23.37 13.63
CA SER A 112 -11.58 -22.94 12.35
C SER A 112 -12.14 -21.51 12.39
N LEU A 113 -12.80 -21.10 13.48
CA LEU A 113 -13.30 -19.73 13.65
C LEU A 113 -12.14 -18.72 13.70
N VAL A 114 -11.07 -19.08 14.39
CA VAL A 114 -9.84 -18.31 14.50
C VAL A 114 -9.19 -18.12 13.13
N ASP A 115 -9.08 -19.17 12.33
CA ASP A 115 -8.52 -19.07 10.98
C ASP A 115 -9.44 -18.30 10.02
N TRP A 116 -10.75 -18.39 10.19
CA TRP A 116 -11.69 -17.56 9.46
C TRP A 116 -11.52 -16.08 9.81
N GLN A 117 -11.34 -15.74 11.10
CA GLN A 117 -11.04 -14.37 11.53
C GLN A 117 -9.72 -13.86 10.93
N LYS A 118 -8.66 -14.68 10.90
CA LYS A 118 -7.38 -14.32 10.24
C LYS A 118 -7.58 -13.97 8.76
N LYS A 119 -8.35 -14.78 8.02
CA LYS A 119 -8.65 -14.53 6.60
C LYS A 119 -9.44 -13.23 6.40
N GLN A 120 -10.45 -12.97 7.22
CA GLN A 120 -11.25 -11.74 7.14
C GLN A 120 -10.42 -10.48 7.40
N ALA A 121 -9.53 -10.53 8.40
CA ALA A 121 -8.61 -9.44 8.68
C ALA A 121 -7.64 -9.17 7.50
N PHE A 122 -7.13 -10.23 6.89
CA PHE A 122 -6.27 -10.15 5.70
C PHE A 122 -6.97 -9.48 4.51
N VAL A 123 -8.21 -9.88 4.21
CA VAL A 123 -8.99 -9.32 3.09
C VAL A 123 -9.28 -7.83 3.31
N LYS A 124 -9.69 -7.43 4.52
CA LYS A 124 -9.97 -6.02 4.85
C LYS A 124 -8.73 -5.11 4.72
N LEU A 125 -7.56 -5.61 5.11
CA LEU A 125 -6.30 -4.88 4.97
C LEU A 125 -5.88 -4.74 3.49
N HIS A 126 -6.04 -5.80 2.69
CA HIS A 126 -5.69 -5.77 1.27
C HIS A 126 -6.65 -4.94 0.42
N ALA A 127 -7.94 -4.87 0.78
CA ALA A 127 -8.92 -4.05 0.08
C ALA A 127 -8.51 -2.56 0.04
N LYS A 128 -8.01 -2.04 1.18
CA LYS A 128 -7.57 -0.63 1.30
C LYS A 128 -6.19 -0.34 0.68
N MET A 129 -5.36 -1.36 0.45
CA MET A 129 -4.03 -1.20 -0.16
C MET A 129 -4.04 -1.30 -1.69
N GLY A 130 -5.17 -1.74 -2.27
CA GLY A 130 -5.31 -2.00 -3.70
C GLY A 130 -5.84 -0.84 -4.53
N ASP A 131 -6.21 0.29 -3.91
CA ASP A 131 -6.72 1.45 -4.64
C ASP A 131 -5.53 2.28 -5.13
N ARG A 132 -5.24 2.13 -6.42
CA ARG A 132 -4.27 2.94 -7.14
C ARG A 132 -5.02 3.64 -8.25
N GLU A 133 -4.76 4.92 -8.41
CA GLU A 133 -5.34 5.71 -9.49
C GLU A 133 -4.29 5.94 -10.57
N ILE A 134 -4.73 5.96 -11.81
CA ILE A 134 -3.91 6.25 -12.97
C ILE A 134 -4.63 7.25 -13.87
N LYS A 135 -3.83 8.09 -14.55
CA LYS A 135 -4.35 9.08 -15.48
C LYS A 135 -4.68 8.43 -16.83
N VAL A 136 -5.92 8.57 -17.26
CA VAL A 136 -6.45 8.02 -18.51
C VAL A 136 -7.07 9.13 -19.33
N ILE A 137 -6.95 9.07 -20.64
CA ILE A 137 -7.56 9.99 -21.58
C ILE A 137 -8.82 9.33 -22.13
N ARG A 138 -9.97 9.96 -21.89
CA ARG A 138 -11.28 9.57 -22.45
C ARG A 138 -11.97 10.82 -23.00
N SER A 139 -12.56 10.73 -24.18
CA SER A 139 -13.19 11.86 -24.88
C SER A 139 -12.34 13.14 -24.93
N GLY A 140 -11.01 12.99 -25.08
CA GLY A 140 -10.04 14.10 -25.13
C GLY A 140 -9.75 14.78 -23.79
N LYS A 141 -10.32 14.30 -22.67
CA LYS A 141 -10.08 14.83 -21.32
C LYS A 141 -9.32 13.81 -20.48
N SER A 142 -8.46 14.31 -19.58
CA SER A 142 -7.74 13.45 -18.65
C SER A 142 -8.55 13.21 -17.38
N TYR A 143 -8.79 11.94 -17.05
CA TYR A 143 -9.46 11.48 -15.84
C TYR A 143 -8.48 10.69 -14.97
N MET A 144 -8.66 10.77 -13.65
CA MET A 144 -8.02 9.84 -12.70
C MET A 144 -9.01 8.71 -12.44
N ILE A 145 -8.68 7.49 -12.86
CA ILE A 145 -9.52 6.30 -12.61
C ILE A 145 -8.74 5.25 -11.84
N ASN A 146 -9.46 4.41 -11.09
CA ASN A 146 -8.84 3.30 -10.38
C ASN A 146 -8.29 2.27 -11.38
N VAL A 147 -7.17 1.63 -11.05
CA VAL A 147 -6.56 0.58 -11.88
C VAL A 147 -7.52 -0.57 -12.19
N ARG A 148 -8.52 -0.83 -11.33
CA ARG A 148 -9.54 -1.86 -11.53
C ARG A 148 -10.54 -1.53 -12.64
N ASP A 149 -10.70 -0.25 -12.97
CA ASP A 149 -11.72 0.24 -13.90
C ASP A 149 -11.14 0.56 -15.30
N ILE A 150 -9.87 0.17 -15.52
CA ILE A 150 -9.20 0.29 -16.82
C ILE A 150 -9.82 -0.72 -17.80
N LEU A 151 -10.20 -0.23 -18.98
CA LEU A 151 -10.78 -1.00 -20.05
C LEU A 151 -9.77 -1.24 -21.18
N VAL A 152 -9.97 -2.32 -21.94
CA VAL A 152 -9.19 -2.57 -23.16
C VAL A 152 -9.57 -1.49 -24.18
N GLY A 153 -8.57 -0.73 -24.64
CA GLY A 153 -8.78 0.46 -25.47
C GLY A 153 -8.54 1.78 -24.73
N ASP A 154 -8.39 1.79 -23.41
CA ASP A 154 -8.05 3.03 -22.70
C ASP A 154 -6.66 3.56 -23.12
N VAL A 155 -6.58 4.88 -23.30
CA VAL A 155 -5.32 5.59 -23.57
C VAL A 155 -4.75 6.07 -22.24
N LEU A 156 -3.72 5.39 -21.74
CA LEU A 156 -3.06 5.73 -20.47
C LEU A 156 -2.02 6.85 -20.67
N HIS A 157 -2.09 7.89 -19.85
CA HIS A 157 -1.08 8.95 -19.83
C HIS A 157 -0.07 8.72 -18.69
N LEU A 158 1.03 8.07 -19.03
CA LEU A 158 2.07 7.68 -18.07
C LEU A 158 3.15 8.77 -17.94
N LYS A 159 3.51 9.09 -16.70
CA LYS A 159 4.64 9.95 -16.34
C LYS A 159 5.81 9.10 -15.82
N PRO A 160 7.06 9.61 -15.86
CA PRO A 160 8.18 8.96 -15.21
C PRO A 160 7.89 8.69 -13.73
N GLY A 161 7.97 7.41 -13.33
CA GLY A 161 7.65 6.96 -11.96
C GLY A 161 6.32 6.23 -11.83
N ASP A 162 5.44 6.30 -12.83
CA ASP A 162 4.16 5.59 -12.81
C ASP A 162 4.35 4.07 -12.98
N LEU A 163 3.49 3.31 -12.32
CA LEU A 163 3.47 1.85 -12.43
C LEU A 163 2.53 1.44 -13.55
N VAL A 164 3.04 0.76 -14.58
CA VAL A 164 2.23 0.25 -15.69
C VAL A 164 1.33 -0.88 -15.17
N PRO A 165 -0.01 -0.71 -15.14
CA PRO A 165 -0.92 -1.66 -14.51
C PRO A 165 -1.32 -2.82 -15.42
N VAL A 166 -1.29 -2.60 -16.74
CA VAL A 166 -1.76 -3.53 -17.77
C VAL A 166 -0.78 -3.57 -18.94
N ASP A 167 -0.78 -4.67 -19.67
CA ASP A 167 -0.01 -4.76 -20.92
C ASP A 167 -0.62 -3.84 -21.99
N GLY A 168 0.22 -3.13 -22.73
CA GLY A 168 -0.21 -2.18 -23.75
C GLY A 168 0.87 -1.86 -24.76
N VAL A 169 0.49 -1.11 -25.80
CA VAL A 169 1.40 -0.65 -26.85
C VAL A 169 1.66 0.85 -26.64
N SER A 170 2.93 1.26 -26.63
CA SER A 170 3.29 2.67 -26.52
C SER A 170 3.06 3.40 -27.85
N SER A 171 2.36 4.53 -27.81
CA SER A 171 2.22 5.45 -28.94
C SER A 171 3.36 6.48 -29.03
N SER A 172 4.21 6.59 -28.00
CA SER A 172 5.24 7.65 -27.95
C SER A 172 6.48 7.30 -28.76
N ARG A 173 7.02 8.30 -29.49
CA ARG A 173 8.30 8.21 -30.22
C ARG A 173 9.54 8.41 -29.34
N THR A 174 9.37 8.81 -28.07
CA THR A 174 10.49 8.93 -27.13
C THR A 174 10.80 7.59 -26.48
N GLY A 175 12.09 7.31 -26.26
CA GLY A 175 12.53 6.05 -25.65
C GLY A 175 12.00 5.89 -24.22
N CYS A 176 11.15 4.88 -24.01
CA CYS A 176 10.65 4.51 -22.69
C CYS A 176 11.37 3.25 -22.20
N SER A 177 12.01 3.30 -21.03
CA SER A 177 12.53 2.11 -20.34
C SER A 177 11.56 1.69 -19.26
N VAL A 178 10.95 0.51 -19.44
CA VAL A 178 9.97 -0.07 -18.51
C VAL A 178 10.48 -1.39 -17.93
N GLY A 179 9.96 -1.76 -16.76
CA GLY A 179 10.25 -3.04 -16.11
C GLY A 179 11.27 -2.96 -14.98
N THR A 180 11.56 -4.11 -14.38
CA THR A 180 12.32 -4.25 -13.12
C THR A 180 13.78 -3.82 -13.21
N LYS A 181 14.33 -3.70 -14.43
CA LYS A 181 15.70 -3.24 -14.69
C LYS A 181 15.83 -1.72 -14.86
N SER A 182 14.72 -1.00 -15.04
CA SER A 182 14.73 0.48 -15.07
C SER A 182 15.09 1.06 -13.70
N SER A 183 15.63 2.28 -13.64
CA SER A 183 16.03 2.92 -12.37
C SER A 183 14.86 2.97 -11.39
N PHE A 184 13.69 3.46 -11.84
CA PHE A 184 12.46 3.46 -11.04
C PHE A 184 11.93 2.05 -10.75
N GLY A 185 12.05 1.12 -11.69
CA GLY A 185 11.68 -0.28 -11.48
C GLY A 185 12.49 -0.93 -10.36
N LYS A 186 13.80 -0.69 -10.29
CA LYS A 186 14.66 -1.18 -9.21
C LYS A 186 14.25 -0.60 -7.85
N VAL A 187 13.99 0.70 -7.78
CA VAL A 187 13.50 1.37 -6.55
C VAL A 187 12.12 0.85 -6.14
N MET A 188 11.19 0.69 -7.08
CA MET A 188 9.87 0.16 -6.77
C MET A 188 9.92 -1.31 -6.32
N MET A 189 10.82 -2.11 -6.89
CA MET A 189 11.04 -3.49 -6.48
C MET A 189 11.70 -3.60 -5.11
N SER A 190 12.51 -2.62 -4.68
CA SER A 190 13.03 -2.58 -3.30
C SER A 190 11.97 -2.16 -2.28
N VAL A 191 10.99 -1.35 -2.70
CA VAL A 191 9.83 -0.98 -1.86
C VAL A 191 8.82 -2.13 -1.73
N ARG A 192 8.78 -3.09 -2.66
CA ARG A 192 7.97 -4.32 -2.55
C ARG A 192 8.57 -5.25 -1.49
N THR A 193 8.15 -5.07 -0.25
CA THR A 193 8.49 -5.98 0.84
C THR A 193 7.58 -7.20 0.81
N LYS A 194 8.18 -8.40 0.85
CA LYS A 194 7.43 -9.63 1.15
C LYS A 194 6.95 -9.54 2.60
N MET A 195 5.76 -10.06 2.87
CA MET A 195 5.20 -10.08 4.23
C MET A 195 5.97 -11.12 5.05
N TYR A 196 6.91 -10.66 5.87
CA TYR A 196 7.67 -11.50 6.80
C TYR A 196 6.99 -11.49 8.19
N PRO A 197 7.11 -12.58 8.97
CA PRO A 197 6.64 -12.58 10.35
C PRO A 197 7.35 -11.49 11.16
N THR A 198 6.63 -10.90 12.11
CA THR A 198 7.19 -9.84 12.96
C THR A 198 8.27 -10.40 13.90
N PRO A 199 9.22 -9.59 14.41
CA PRO A 199 10.25 -10.08 15.32
C PRO A 199 9.66 -10.78 16.57
N LEU A 200 8.59 -10.22 17.13
CA LEU A 200 7.80 -10.78 18.21
C LEU A 200 7.18 -12.10 17.77
N GLN A 201 6.54 -12.15 16.60
CA GLN A 201 5.97 -13.38 16.04
C GLN A 201 7.03 -14.47 15.81
N LYS A 202 8.27 -14.11 15.45
CA LYS A 202 9.38 -15.06 15.30
C LYS A 202 9.83 -15.62 16.66
N LYS A 203 9.93 -14.78 17.69
CA LYS A 203 10.27 -15.21 19.06
C LYS A 203 9.16 -16.04 19.69
N LEU A 204 7.90 -15.59 19.59
CA LEU A 204 6.73 -16.34 20.02
C LEU A 204 6.54 -17.62 19.20
N GLY A 205 6.89 -17.62 17.92
CA GLY A 205 6.91 -18.84 17.11
C GLY A 205 7.90 -19.88 17.65
N GLY A 206 9.08 -19.43 18.12
CA GLY A 206 10.04 -20.29 18.82
C GLY A 206 9.45 -20.89 20.11
N LEU A 207 8.83 -20.07 20.95
CA LEU A 207 8.14 -20.53 22.17
C LEU A 207 6.97 -21.48 21.85
N ALA A 208 6.16 -21.14 20.85
CA ALA A 208 5.03 -21.93 20.38
C ALA A 208 5.47 -23.28 19.79
N MET A 209 6.72 -23.42 19.33
CA MET A 209 7.28 -24.70 18.91
C MET A 209 7.89 -25.48 20.08
N ALA A 210 8.42 -24.78 21.09
CA ALA A 210 9.01 -25.42 22.28
C ALA A 210 7.94 -26.05 23.19
N ILE A 211 6.77 -25.41 23.39
CA ILE A 211 5.73 -25.94 24.28
C ILE A 211 5.20 -27.31 23.80
N PRO A 212 4.84 -27.50 22.51
CA PRO A 212 4.46 -28.82 22.00
C PRO A 212 5.59 -29.83 22.07
N GLN A 213 6.85 -29.43 21.84
CA GLN A 213 8.00 -30.34 21.94
C GLN A 213 8.21 -30.86 23.37
N LEU A 214 8.05 -29.99 24.38
CA LEU A 214 8.11 -30.41 25.78
C LEU A 214 6.92 -31.32 26.14
N GLY A 215 5.72 -31.02 25.64
CA GLY A 215 4.56 -31.89 25.79
C GLY A 215 4.74 -33.26 25.13
N LEU A 216 5.29 -33.30 23.92
CA LEU A 216 5.58 -34.54 23.20
C LEU A 216 6.69 -35.37 23.86
N GLY A 217 7.60 -34.74 24.60
CA GLY A 217 8.62 -35.44 25.38
C GLY A 217 8.11 -35.96 26.73
N SER A 218 7.31 -35.16 27.44
CA SER A 218 6.80 -35.50 28.77
C SER A 218 5.63 -36.50 28.74
N ALA A 219 4.76 -36.44 27.73
CA ALA A 219 3.59 -37.31 27.63
C ALA A 219 3.95 -38.81 27.48
N PRO A 220 4.91 -39.23 26.61
CA PRO A 220 5.36 -40.61 26.55
C PRO A 220 6.07 -41.06 27.84
N LEU A 221 6.85 -40.17 28.46
CA LEU A 221 7.52 -40.47 29.73
C LEU A 221 6.49 -40.78 30.82
N LEU A 222 5.44 -39.95 30.94
CA LEU A 222 4.33 -40.16 31.86
C LEU A 222 3.57 -41.45 31.50
N PHE A 223 3.32 -41.70 30.21
CA PHE A 223 2.70 -42.94 29.73
C PHE A 223 3.47 -44.17 30.20
N PHE A 224 4.79 -44.23 30.00
CA PHE A 224 5.60 -45.38 30.41
C PHE A 224 5.64 -45.54 31.93
N VAL A 225 5.74 -44.45 32.70
CA VAL A 225 5.71 -44.52 34.17
C VAL A 225 4.38 -45.09 34.66
N LEU A 226 3.24 -44.63 34.11
CA LEU A 226 1.93 -45.16 34.46
C LEU A 226 1.72 -46.58 33.95
N LEU A 227 2.27 -46.91 32.78
CA LEU A 227 2.22 -48.26 32.20
C LEU A 227 2.98 -49.26 33.07
N PHE A 228 4.21 -48.94 33.50
CA PHE A 228 4.98 -49.81 34.38
C PHE A 228 4.31 -49.98 35.74
N ARG A 229 3.75 -48.90 36.30
CA ARG A 229 2.95 -48.97 37.53
C ARG A 229 1.71 -49.86 37.35
N PHE A 230 1.01 -49.74 36.23
CA PHE A 230 -0.13 -50.57 35.88
C PHE A 230 0.27 -52.05 35.78
N VAL A 231 1.35 -52.35 35.06
CA VAL A 231 1.86 -53.72 34.88
C VAL A 231 2.30 -54.34 36.22
N ALA A 232 3.01 -53.58 37.06
CA ALA A 232 3.43 -54.05 38.39
C ALA A 232 2.23 -54.34 39.32
N GLN A 233 1.10 -53.66 39.12
CA GLN A 233 -0.13 -53.89 39.88
C GLN A 233 -0.97 -55.06 39.31
N LEU A 234 -0.62 -55.64 38.15
CA LEU A 234 -1.36 -56.76 37.56
C LEU A 234 -1.20 -58.06 38.34
N ASP A 235 -0.02 -58.29 38.94
CA ASP A 235 0.32 -59.54 39.64
C ASP A 235 -0.45 -59.75 40.96
N GLY A 236 -0.97 -58.68 41.56
CA GLY A 236 -1.68 -58.72 42.85
C GLY A 236 -3.19 -58.49 42.78
N ASN A 237 -3.74 -58.11 41.61
CA ASN A 237 -5.15 -57.71 41.48
C ASN A 237 -6.02 -58.77 40.80
N GLY A 238 -6.93 -59.39 41.56
CA GLY A 238 -8.01 -60.26 41.08
C GLY A 238 -9.17 -59.53 40.38
N ALA A 239 -8.94 -58.32 39.87
CA ALA A 239 -9.97 -57.52 39.20
C ALA A 239 -10.35 -58.11 37.83
N THR A 240 -11.62 -58.00 37.46
CA THR A 240 -12.19 -58.42 36.17
C THR A 240 -11.44 -57.78 34.99
N LEU A 241 -11.27 -58.51 33.87
CA LEU A 241 -10.63 -58.06 32.63
C LEU A 241 -11.12 -56.67 32.16
N VAL A 242 -12.41 -56.41 32.34
CA VAL A 242 -13.08 -55.14 32.05
C VAL A 242 -12.48 -53.98 32.86
N LYS A 243 -12.35 -54.12 34.19
CA LYS A 243 -11.75 -53.08 35.04
C LYS A 243 -10.27 -52.83 34.72
N LYS A 244 -9.54 -53.86 34.29
CA LYS A 244 -8.14 -53.71 33.84
C LYS A 244 -8.08 -52.94 32.52
N GLY A 245 -9.04 -53.15 31.62
CA GLY A 245 -9.19 -52.37 30.38
C GLY A 245 -9.48 -50.89 30.66
N SER A 246 -10.47 -50.59 31.50
CA SER A 246 -10.83 -49.22 31.91
C SER A 246 -9.63 -48.45 32.50
N GLN A 247 -8.88 -49.04 33.44
CA GLN A 247 -7.68 -48.39 34.01
C GLN A 247 -6.58 -48.09 32.99
N PHE A 248 -6.41 -48.94 31.97
CA PHE A 248 -5.47 -48.69 30.88
C PHE A 248 -5.94 -47.53 29.98
N MET A 249 -7.25 -47.42 29.76
CA MET A 249 -7.84 -46.32 29.00
C MET A 249 -7.68 -44.97 29.72
N ASP A 250 -7.82 -44.93 31.06
CA ASP A 250 -7.58 -43.73 31.86
C ASP A 250 -6.15 -43.19 31.67
N ILE A 251 -5.17 -44.10 31.58
CA ILE A 251 -3.77 -43.75 31.31
C ILE A 251 -3.63 -43.08 29.94
N LEU A 252 -4.30 -43.62 28.91
CA LEU A 252 -4.30 -43.03 27.56
C LEU A 252 -4.99 -41.66 27.54
N ILE A 253 -6.07 -41.48 28.29
CA ILE A 253 -6.81 -40.21 28.40
C ILE A 253 -5.93 -39.14 29.07
N VAL A 254 -5.28 -39.46 30.19
CA VAL A 254 -4.38 -38.52 30.89
C VAL A 254 -3.21 -38.10 29.99
N VAL A 255 -2.60 -39.04 29.26
CA VAL A 255 -1.49 -38.73 28.34
C VAL A 255 -1.96 -37.84 27.18
N THR A 256 -3.14 -38.13 26.64
CA THR A 256 -3.72 -37.38 25.54
C THR A 256 -4.12 -35.95 25.94
N THR A 257 -4.70 -35.78 27.12
CA THR A 257 -5.05 -34.44 27.65
C THR A 257 -3.83 -33.55 27.85
N VAL A 258 -2.69 -34.11 28.29
CA VAL A 258 -1.41 -33.37 28.38
C VAL A 258 -0.95 -32.87 27.01
N ILE A 259 -1.08 -33.70 25.96
CA ILE A 259 -0.72 -33.30 24.59
C ILE A 259 -1.60 -32.16 24.10
N VAL A 260 -2.93 -32.24 24.29
CA VAL A 260 -3.87 -31.18 23.87
C VAL A 260 -3.59 -29.87 24.59
N VAL A 261 -3.31 -29.90 25.89
CA VAL A 261 -2.95 -28.70 26.67
C VAL A 261 -1.62 -28.09 26.20
N ALA A 262 -0.66 -28.92 25.77
CA ALA A 262 0.62 -28.46 25.24
C ALA A 262 0.51 -27.79 23.85
N VAL A 263 -0.47 -28.18 23.05
CA VAL A 263 -0.75 -27.57 21.73
C VAL A 263 -1.56 -26.30 21.93
N SER A 264 -0.89 -25.26 22.44
CA SER A 264 -1.51 -23.96 22.68
C SER A 264 -1.71 -23.16 21.37
N GLU A 265 -2.87 -23.33 20.73
CA GLU A 265 -3.22 -22.61 19.49
C GLU A 265 -3.54 -21.11 19.71
N GLY A 266 -3.79 -20.69 20.95
CA GLY A 266 -4.17 -19.32 21.29
C GLY A 266 -3.04 -18.30 21.18
N LEU A 267 -1.78 -18.73 21.29
CA LEU A 267 -0.64 -17.81 21.38
C LEU A 267 -0.38 -17.03 20.07
N PRO A 268 -0.35 -17.66 18.87
CA PRO A 268 -0.19 -16.92 17.61
C PRO A 268 -1.40 -16.05 17.24
N LEU A 269 -2.59 -16.45 17.69
CA LEU A 269 -3.83 -15.70 17.45
C LEU A 269 -3.83 -14.37 18.20
N ALA A 270 -3.51 -14.39 19.49
CA ALA A 270 -3.52 -13.20 20.33
C ALA A 270 -2.62 -12.09 19.77
N VAL A 271 -1.44 -12.46 19.26
CA VAL A 271 -0.49 -11.54 18.62
C VAL A 271 -1.08 -10.93 17.34
N THR A 272 -1.68 -11.76 16.49
CA THR A 272 -2.25 -11.30 15.21
C THR A 272 -3.42 -10.34 15.43
N LEU A 273 -4.29 -10.63 16.40
CA LEU A 273 -5.45 -9.79 16.72
C LEU A 273 -5.01 -8.45 17.31
N THR A 274 -4.03 -8.46 18.21
CA THR A 274 -3.47 -7.24 18.80
C THR A 274 -2.85 -6.34 17.73
N LEU A 275 -2.09 -6.91 16.78
CA LEU A 275 -1.50 -6.17 15.67
C LEU A 275 -2.55 -5.61 14.71
N ALA A 276 -3.61 -6.37 14.43
CA ALA A 276 -4.72 -5.91 13.62
C ALA A 276 -5.46 -4.73 14.27
N PHE A 277 -5.66 -4.77 15.59
CA PHE A 277 -6.25 -3.65 16.33
C PHE A 277 -5.35 -2.41 16.31
N ALA A 278 -4.04 -2.58 16.55
CA ALA A 278 -3.07 -1.47 16.52
C ALA A 278 -3.01 -0.79 15.15
N THR A 279 -2.96 -1.58 14.07
CA THR A 279 -2.97 -1.06 12.69
C THR A 279 -4.28 -0.34 12.36
N ALA A 280 -5.43 -0.85 12.82
CA ALA A 280 -6.72 -0.18 12.65
C ALA A 280 -6.80 1.16 13.39
N ARG A 281 -6.21 1.25 14.59
CA ARG A 281 -6.12 2.50 15.35
C ARG A 281 -5.23 3.52 14.64
N LEU A 282 -4.04 3.11 14.20
CA LEU A 282 -3.08 3.99 13.52
C LEU A 282 -3.65 4.54 12.20
N LEU A 283 -4.47 3.75 11.51
CA LEU A 283 -5.18 4.23 10.32
C LEU A 283 -6.15 5.38 10.62
N LYS A 284 -6.82 5.38 11.78
CA LYS A 284 -7.70 6.50 12.18
C LYS A 284 -6.92 7.80 12.42
N GLU A 285 -5.66 7.68 12.82
CA GLU A 285 -4.73 8.80 13.05
C GLU A 285 -4.03 9.25 11.74
N LYS A 286 -4.58 8.86 10.57
CA LYS A 286 -4.00 9.10 9.23
C LYS A 286 -2.62 8.46 9.00
N ASN A 287 -2.23 7.48 9.83
CA ASN A 287 -0.99 6.73 9.66
C ASN A 287 -1.27 5.36 9.01
N LEU A 288 -1.10 5.29 7.68
CA LEU A 288 -1.35 4.06 6.93
C LEU A 288 -0.15 3.10 6.98
N ILE A 289 -0.27 2.04 7.78
CA ILE A 289 0.70 0.94 7.80
C ILE A 289 0.43 -0.02 6.65
N ARG A 290 1.33 -0.04 5.67
CA ARG A 290 1.29 -0.96 4.51
C ARG A 290 1.80 -2.37 4.82
N VAL A 291 2.62 -2.52 5.86
CA VAL A 291 3.18 -3.80 6.26
C VAL A 291 3.01 -3.94 7.76
N PRO A 292 2.17 -4.85 8.27
CA PRO A 292 1.91 -4.97 9.70
C PRO A 292 3.17 -5.16 10.56
N CYS A 293 4.20 -5.84 10.03
CA CYS A 293 5.48 -6.01 10.73
C CYS A 293 6.23 -4.70 11.00
N ALA A 294 5.99 -3.66 10.19
CA ALA A 294 6.63 -2.36 10.37
C ALA A 294 6.20 -1.68 11.67
N CYS A 295 4.99 -1.95 12.17
CA CYS A 295 4.51 -1.39 13.43
C CYS A 295 5.40 -1.78 14.62
N GLU A 296 5.85 -3.04 14.64
CA GLU A 296 6.71 -3.55 15.70
C GLU A 296 8.16 -3.10 15.51
N THR A 297 8.68 -3.19 14.28
CA THR A 297 10.06 -2.76 13.98
C THR A 297 10.25 -1.27 14.26
N MET A 298 9.26 -0.42 13.97
CA MET A 298 9.30 1.00 14.27
C MET A 298 9.37 1.29 15.78
N GLY A 299 8.73 0.45 16.62
CA GLY A 299 8.83 0.58 18.07
C GLY A 299 10.24 0.37 18.63
N ASN A 300 11.09 -0.35 17.88
CA ASN A 300 12.50 -0.60 18.23
C ASN A 300 13.48 0.27 17.41
N ALA A 301 12.99 1.27 16.67
CA ALA A 301 13.85 2.11 15.85
C ALA A 301 14.73 3.01 16.72
N THR A 302 16.05 2.89 16.57
CA THR A 302 17.05 3.72 17.27
C THR A 302 17.56 4.89 16.43
N THR A 303 17.36 4.84 15.11
CA THR A 303 17.84 5.86 14.18
C THR A 303 16.74 6.16 13.17
N LEU A 304 16.38 7.44 13.05
CA LEU A 304 15.42 7.92 12.08
C LEU A 304 16.17 8.70 10.98
N CYS A 305 16.27 8.10 9.80
CA CYS A 305 16.76 8.79 8.61
C CYS A 305 15.56 9.43 7.91
N SER A 306 15.50 10.75 7.87
CA SER A 306 14.43 11.50 7.22
C SER A 306 14.97 12.31 6.05
N ASP A 307 14.22 12.37 4.96
CA ASP A 307 14.51 13.29 3.86
C ASP A 307 14.09 14.72 4.27
N LYS A 308 14.77 15.75 3.77
CA LYS A 308 14.43 17.14 4.09
C LYS A 308 13.18 17.57 3.36
N THR A 309 13.17 17.41 2.05
CA THR A 309 12.20 18.06 1.17
C THR A 309 10.88 17.30 1.16
N GLY A 310 9.82 17.93 1.66
CA GLY A 310 8.49 17.30 1.72
C GLY A 310 8.26 16.33 2.87
N THR A 311 9.26 16.11 3.74
CA THR A 311 9.08 15.40 5.02
C THR A 311 9.32 16.33 6.20
N LEU A 312 10.52 16.92 6.32
CA LEU A 312 10.81 17.92 7.35
C LEU A 312 10.32 19.32 6.95
N THR A 313 10.33 19.61 5.66
CA THR A 313 9.79 20.86 5.11
C THR A 313 8.44 20.62 4.46
N THR A 314 7.55 21.62 4.51
CA THR A 314 6.21 21.57 3.91
C THR A 314 6.20 21.49 2.39
N ASN A 315 7.37 21.42 1.75
CA ASN A 315 7.54 21.48 0.30
C ASN A 315 6.83 22.69 -0.35
N LYS A 316 6.52 23.72 0.44
CA LYS A 316 5.96 24.99 -0.03
C LYS A 316 7.07 26.01 0.08
N MET A 317 7.68 26.34 -1.05
CA MET A 317 8.73 27.35 -1.11
C MET A 317 8.09 28.73 -0.95
N THR A 318 8.71 29.60 -0.18
CA THR A 318 8.28 30.99 0.01
C THR A 318 9.47 31.91 -0.14
N VAL A 319 9.23 33.11 -0.68
CA VAL A 319 10.26 34.15 -0.75
C VAL A 319 10.33 34.84 0.60
N ILE A 320 11.47 34.71 1.28
CA ILE A 320 11.65 35.21 2.65
C ILE A 320 12.56 36.46 2.67
N ALA A 321 13.39 36.62 1.64
CA ALA A 321 14.27 37.76 1.51
C ALA A 321 14.36 38.21 0.06
N GLY A 322 14.51 39.51 -0.15
CA GLY A 322 14.65 40.12 -1.46
C GLY A 322 15.16 41.55 -1.34
N SER A 323 15.78 42.03 -2.41
CA SER A 323 16.32 43.38 -2.51
C SER A 323 15.90 43.96 -3.86
N PHE A 324 15.44 45.21 -3.84
CA PHE A 324 15.16 45.98 -5.05
C PHE A 324 15.68 47.40 -4.86
N GLY A 325 16.74 47.76 -5.60
CA GLY A 325 17.44 49.02 -5.40
C GLY A 325 18.00 49.14 -3.98
N ASN A 326 17.58 50.16 -3.24
CA ASN A 326 17.97 50.37 -1.83
C ASN A 326 16.98 49.76 -0.82
N ALA A 327 15.84 49.26 -1.28
CA ALA A 327 14.85 48.64 -0.41
C ALA A 327 15.16 47.14 -0.29
N ASN A 328 15.18 46.62 0.94
CA ASN A 328 15.46 45.22 1.24
C ASN A 328 14.43 44.68 2.24
N PHE A 329 14.11 43.39 2.15
CA PHE A 329 13.38 42.66 3.18
C PHE A 329 14.10 41.35 3.50
N SER A 330 14.14 40.94 4.78
CA SER A 330 14.80 39.71 5.21
C SER A 330 13.98 38.95 6.27
N LYS A 331 14.37 37.69 6.49
CA LYS A 331 13.76 36.77 7.48
C LYS A 331 13.74 37.34 8.91
N SER A 332 14.67 38.21 9.26
CA SER A 332 14.73 38.91 10.56
C SER A 332 13.54 39.83 10.79
N ASP A 333 12.94 40.36 9.72
CA ASP A 333 11.93 41.42 9.79
C ASP A 333 10.53 40.85 10.07
N PHE A 334 10.31 39.56 9.76
CA PHE A 334 9.08 38.81 10.07
C PHE A 334 8.77 38.71 11.57
N LYS A 335 9.79 38.77 12.46
CA LYS A 335 9.59 38.77 13.91
C LYS A 335 9.27 40.15 14.50
N ARG A 336 9.42 41.23 13.72
CA ARG A 336 9.37 42.63 14.18
C ARG A 336 8.28 43.48 13.50
N ASN A 337 7.24 42.86 12.92
CA ASN A 337 6.22 43.53 12.10
C ASN A 337 6.75 44.19 10.81
N GLY A 338 7.98 43.88 10.39
CA GLY A 338 8.53 44.25 9.09
C GLY A 338 8.03 43.29 8.02
N SER A 339 6.77 43.47 7.62
CA SER A 339 6.12 42.65 6.60
C SER A 339 6.67 42.97 5.20
N ILE A 340 6.60 42.00 4.27
CA ILE A 340 6.76 42.24 2.82
C ILE A 340 5.87 43.42 2.38
N ALA A 341 4.74 43.65 3.06
CA ALA A 341 3.86 44.79 2.83
C ALA A 341 4.56 46.16 3.01
N ASN A 342 5.49 46.31 3.97
CA ASN A 342 6.22 47.56 4.21
C ASN A 342 7.29 47.80 3.13
N PHE A 343 7.88 46.72 2.61
CA PHE A 343 8.76 46.79 1.46
C PHE A 343 7.99 47.18 0.20
N VAL A 344 6.85 46.55 -0.05
CA VAL A 344 5.96 46.90 -1.17
C VAL A 344 5.52 48.36 -1.10
N SER A 345 5.17 48.87 0.08
CA SER A 345 4.74 50.27 0.21
C SER A 345 5.87 51.27 -0.06
N SER A 346 7.14 50.88 0.13
CA SER A 346 8.31 51.72 -0.19
C SER A 346 8.61 51.84 -1.70
N ILE A 347 7.97 51.01 -2.53
CA ILE A 347 8.27 50.88 -3.97
C ILE A 347 7.20 51.61 -4.79
N SER A 348 7.60 52.26 -5.88
CA SER A 348 6.66 52.95 -6.78
C SER A 348 5.70 51.98 -7.48
N GLU A 349 4.49 52.45 -7.78
CA GLU A 349 3.46 51.63 -8.43
C GLU A 349 3.87 51.12 -9.82
N SER A 350 4.65 51.91 -10.56
CA SER A 350 5.27 51.50 -11.83
C SER A 350 6.22 50.32 -11.68
N THR A 351 7.01 50.31 -10.61
CA THR A 351 7.98 49.27 -10.32
C THR A 351 7.28 47.97 -9.88
N LYS A 352 6.19 48.07 -9.11
CA LYS A 352 5.39 46.90 -8.73
C LYS A 352 4.83 46.16 -9.94
N LYS A 353 4.30 46.91 -10.92
CA LYS A 353 3.80 46.34 -12.19
C LYS A 353 4.92 45.64 -12.98
N LEU A 354 6.07 46.28 -13.13
CA LEU A 354 7.23 45.68 -13.81
C LEU A 354 7.71 44.39 -13.12
N ILE A 355 7.73 44.35 -11.79
CA ILE A 355 8.11 43.14 -11.04
C ILE A 355 7.08 42.02 -11.28
N ALA A 356 5.78 42.34 -11.28
CA ALA A 356 4.73 41.36 -11.54
C ALA A 356 4.81 40.82 -12.98
N GLU A 357 4.92 41.68 -13.99
CA GLU A 357 5.10 41.30 -15.39
C GLU A 357 6.34 40.42 -15.58
N PHE A 358 7.47 40.84 -15.00
CA PHE A 358 8.71 40.09 -15.04
C PHE A 358 8.56 38.67 -14.48
N VAL A 359 7.92 38.51 -13.32
CA VAL A 359 7.71 37.19 -12.71
C VAL A 359 6.75 36.33 -13.54
N ALA A 360 5.70 36.92 -14.13
CA ALA A 360 4.74 36.20 -14.97
C ALA A 360 5.37 35.64 -16.27
N ILE A 361 6.24 36.43 -16.90
CA ILE A 361 6.89 36.08 -18.18
C ILE A 361 8.00 35.05 -17.98
N ASN A 362 8.76 35.16 -16.89
CA ASN A 362 9.85 34.22 -16.59
C ASN A 362 9.37 32.87 -16.05
N SER A 363 8.10 32.77 -15.64
CA SER A 363 7.56 31.51 -15.17
C SER A 363 6.96 30.68 -16.30
N THR A 364 7.04 29.36 -16.19
CA THR A 364 6.34 28.36 -17.00
C THR A 364 5.12 27.76 -16.30
N ASP A 365 4.84 28.18 -15.06
CA ASP A 365 3.72 27.69 -14.26
C ASP A 365 2.38 28.15 -14.85
N PHE A 366 1.32 27.43 -14.52
CA PHE A 366 -0.06 27.78 -14.84
C PHE A 366 -0.93 27.76 -13.57
N GLU A 367 -2.02 28.51 -13.59
CA GLU A 367 -3.00 28.49 -12.51
C GLU A 367 -3.84 27.22 -12.59
N GLY A 368 -4.00 26.54 -11.45
CA GLY A 368 -4.86 25.38 -11.32
C GLY A 368 -5.42 25.24 -9.91
N MET A 369 -6.03 24.10 -9.64
CA MET A 369 -6.54 23.75 -8.32
C MET A 369 -5.79 22.54 -7.79
N GLU A 370 -5.23 22.67 -6.58
CA GLU A 370 -4.59 21.58 -5.84
C GLU A 370 -5.21 21.57 -4.43
N ASP A 371 -5.75 20.42 -4.01
CA ASP A 371 -6.50 20.26 -2.74
C ASP A 371 -7.65 21.27 -2.52
N GLY A 372 -8.25 21.78 -3.60
CA GLY A 372 -9.37 22.74 -3.55
C GLY A 372 -8.95 24.21 -3.38
N GLU A 373 -7.65 24.51 -3.28
CA GLU A 373 -7.12 25.87 -3.29
C GLU A 373 -6.60 26.24 -4.69
N ALA A 374 -6.77 27.50 -5.10
CA ALA A 374 -6.20 28.01 -6.35
C ALA A 374 -4.69 28.19 -6.18
N THR A 375 -3.89 27.31 -6.80
CA THR A 375 -2.43 27.28 -6.69
C THR A 375 -1.77 27.27 -8.07
N PHE A 376 -0.49 27.64 -8.10
CA PHE A 376 0.33 27.52 -9.30
C PHE A 376 0.95 26.12 -9.38
N ILE A 377 0.93 25.51 -10.56
CA ILE A 377 1.34 24.10 -10.74
C ILE A 377 2.59 24.04 -11.61
N ARG A 378 3.78 23.84 -10.99
CA ARG A 378 5.03 23.33 -11.63
C ARG A 378 6.21 23.34 -10.64
N SER A 379 7.13 24.28 -10.79
CA SER A 379 8.41 24.34 -10.13
C SER A 379 8.20 25.14 -8.85
N LYS A 380 8.57 24.55 -7.73
CA LYS A 380 8.27 25.15 -6.42
C LYS A 380 8.90 26.54 -6.26
N THR A 381 10.05 26.77 -6.89
CA THR A 381 10.72 28.09 -6.92
C THR A 381 9.90 29.12 -7.68
N GLU A 382 9.40 28.79 -8.86
CA GLU A 382 8.58 29.68 -9.70
C GLU A 382 7.23 29.97 -9.02
N THR A 383 6.59 28.94 -8.49
CA THR A 383 5.33 29.05 -7.72
C THR A 383 5.49 29.99 -6.54
N ALA A 384 6.61 29.95 -5.82
CA ALA A 384 6.89 30.85 -4.70
C ALA A 384 6.94 32.32 -5.12
N MET A 385 7.57 32.60 -6.26
CA MET A 385 7.65 33.96 -6.80
C MET A 385 6.31 34.46 -7.32
N LEU A 386 5.55 33.61 -8.03
CA LEU A 386 4.20 33.93 -8.49
C LEU A 386 3.25 34.19 -7.32
N HIS A 387 3.34 33.38 -6.26
CA HIS A 387 2.58 33.60 -5.04
C HIS A 387 2.95 34.94 -4.38
N MET A 388 4.24 35.29 -4.33
CA MET A 388 4.66 36.61 -3.84
C MET A 388 4.09 37.74 -4.72
N ALA A 389 4.16 37.61 -6.05
CA ALA A 389 3.66 38.62 -6.97
C ALA A 389 2.13 38.81 -6.85
N LYS A 390 1.37 37.72 -6.71
CA LYS A 390 -0.09 37.75 -6.53
C LYS A 390 -0.49 38.35 -5.18
N THR A 391 0.10 37.89 -4.08
CA THR A 391 -0.29 38.33 -2.73
C THR A 391 0.19 39.74 -2.40
N HIS A 392 1.38 40.14 -2.87
CA HIS A 392 2.03 41.37 -2.43
C HIS A 392 2.13 42.46 -3.50
N PHE A 393 2.18 42.10 -4.79
CA PHE A 393 2.31 43.06 -5.89
C PHE A 393 1.01 43.27 -6.69
N GLY A 394 -0.11 42.66 -6.27
CA GLY A 394 -1.42 42.88 -6.88
C GLY A 394 -1.54 42.33 -8.30
N MET A 395 -0.81 41.25 -8.61
CA MET A 395 -0.83 40.60 -9.92
C MET A 395 -2.25 40.16 -10.32
N GLN A 396 -2.66 40.50 -11.54
CA GLN A 396 -3.90 40.01 -12.19
C GLN A 396 -3.76 38.53 -12.57
N ALA A 397 -4.79 37.94 -13.20
CA ALA A 397 -4.73 36.54 -13.60
C ALA A 397 -3.54 36.28 -14.53
N LEU A 398 -2.75 35.24 -14.23
CA LEU A 398 -1.54 34.90 -14.97
C LEU A 398 -1.75 34.75 -16.50
N PRO A 399 -2.88 34.16 -16.98
CA PRO A 399 -3.15 34.08 -18.42
C PRO A 399 -3.36 35.45 -19.09
N GLU A 400 -3.96 36.42 -18.37
CA GLU A 400 -4.24 37.76 -18.91
C GLU A 400 -2.94 38.55 -19.10
N LEU A 401 -2.05 38.52 -18.10
CA LEU A 401 -0.74 39.15 -18.18
C LEU A 401 0.12 38.60 -19.34
N ARG A 402 0.12 37.28 -19.52
CA ARG A 402 0.85 36.64 -20.63
C ARG A 402 0.20 36.87 -21.99
N ALA A 403 -1.12 37.05 -22.05
CA ALA A 403 -1.81 37.35 -23.32
C ALA A 403 -1.55 38.79 -23.79
N ASN A 404 -1.33 39.72 -22.85
CA ASN A 404 -1.01 41.11 -23.16
C ASN A 404 0.42 41.30 -23.71
N GLU A 405 1.33 40.39 -23.39
CA GLU A 405 2.70 40.38 -23.89
C GLU A 405 2.79 39.46 -25.11
N GLY A 406 3.03 40.04 -26.30
CA GLY A 406 3.08 39.29 -27.57
C GLY A 406 4.10 38.14 -27.58
N ASN A 407 4.07 37.29 -28.62
CA ASN A 407 4.84 36.04 -28.76
C ASN A 407 6.21 36.01 -28.03
N ILE A 408 6.26 35.25 -26.93
CA ILE A 408 7.44 35.10 -26.07
C ILE A 408 8.11 33.75 -26.39
N GLN A 409 9.38 33.78 -26.78
CA GLN A 409 10.18 32.56 -26.93
C GLN A 409 10.95 32.30 -25.64
N VAL A 410 10.55 31.28 -24.87
CA VAL A 410 11.21 30.94 -23.60
C VAL A 410 12.34 29.95 -23.84
N MET A 411 13.58 30.28 -23.47
CA MET A 411 14.66 29.30 -23.41
C MET A 411 14.57 28.52 -22.09
N PRO A 412 14.45 27.18 -22.12
CA PRO A 412 14.37 26.37 -20.91
C PRO A 412 15.69 26.45 -20.11
N PHE A 413 15.59 26.15 -18.82
CA PHE A 413 16.73 26.12 -17.91
C PHE A 413 17.85 25.20 -18.43
N ASP A 414 19.06 25.75 -18.55
CA ASP A 414 20.26 25.02 -18.91
C ASP A 414 21.16 24.88 -17.66
N SER A 415 21.39 23.64 -17.23
CA SER A 415 22.22 23.34 -16.05
C SER A 415 23.68 23.77 -16.22
N SER A 416 24.19 23.88 -17.46
CA SER A 416 25.56 24.35 -17.71
C SER A 416 25.71 25.86 -17.53
N LYS A 417 24.61 26.61 -17.65
CA LYS A 417 24.58 28.07 -17.55
C LYS A 417 23.93 28.57 -16.27
N GLU A 418 23.45 27.65 -15.42
CA GLU A 418 22.68 27.93 -14.20
C GLU A 418 21.71 29.11 -14.43
N GLY A 419 20.80 29.00 -15.41
CA GLY A 419 19.93 30.11 -15.74
C GLY A 419 18.81 29.78 -16.72
N MET A 420 17.76 30.59 -16.66
CA MET A 420 16.63 30.57 -17.58
C MET A 420 16.45 31.98 -18.16
N VAL A 421 16.25 32.09 -19.47
CA VAL A 421 16.18 33.40 -20.14
C VAL A 421 15.00 33.40 -21.11
N PRO A 422 13.91 34.14 -20.83
CA PRO A 422 12.89 34.40 -21.83
C PRO A 422 13.39 35.47 -22.82
N LEU A 423 13.11 35.23 -24.10
CA LEU A 423 13.30 36.22 -25.17
C LEU A 423 11.94 36.77 -25.56
N LEU A 424 11.79 38.09 -25.44
CA LEU A 424 10.61 38.83 -25.86
C LEU A 424 10.83 39.41 -27.27
N ASP A 425 9.86 39.23 -28.15
CA ASP A 425 9.86 39.88 -29.47
C ASP A 425 9.35 41.33 -29.32
N PHE A 426 10.26 42.29 -29.45
CA PHE A 426 10.02 43.72 -29.21
C PHE A 426 9.13 44.41 -30.26
N THR A 427 8.61 43.68 -31.26
CA THR A 427 7.83 44.25 -32.35
C THR A 427 6.42 44.71 -31.94
N ALA A 428 5.83 44.16 -30.87
CA ALA A 428 4.49 44.54 -30.37
C ALA A 428 4.49 45.65 -29.29
N ALA A 429 5.61 45.89 -28.60
CA ALA A 429 5.71 46.84 -27.47
C ALA A 429 5.80 48.33 -27.88
N ARG A 430 5.71 48.64 -29.18
CA ARG A 430 5.74 50.03 -29.68
C ARG A 430 4.48 50.83 -29.33
N ALA A 431 3.39 50.18 -28.94
CA ALA A 431 2.12 50.85 -28.62
C ALA A 431 2.06 51.42 -27.19
N SER A 432 2.97 51.06 -26.28
CA SER A 432 2.94 51.49 -24.86
C SER A 432 3.97 52.58 -24.50
N GLY A 433 4.55 53.27 -25.50
CA GLY A 433 5.24 54.54 -25.27
C GLY A 433 6.64 54.48 -24.62
N PHE A 434 7.35 53.35 -24.70
CA PHE A 434 8.72 53.25 -24.21
C PHE A 434 9.74 53.40 -25.35
N SER A 435 10.46 54.53 -25.36
CA SER A 435 11.61 54.79 -26.24
C SER A 435 12.92 54.41 -25.52
N SER A 436 13.47 53.23 -25.79
CA SER A 436 14.91 52.97 -25.62
C SER A 436 15.40 51.94 -26.64
N ARG A 437 16.48 52.26 -27.36
CA ARG A 437 16.96 51.65 -28.61
C ARG A 437 17.74 50.32 -28.50
N GLU A 438 17.64 49.55 -27.42
CA GLU A 438 18.43 48.31 -27.30
C GLU A 438 17.62 47.11 -26.78
N PRO A 439 17.83 45.89 -27.33
CA PRO A 439 17.24 44.67 -26.79
C PRO A 439 17.83 44.40 -25.40
N ARG A 440 17.04 44.65 -24.36
CA ARG A 440 17.46 44.32 -22.99
C ARG A 440 17.39 42.81 -22.80
N LYS A 441 18.55 42.16 -22.77
CA LYS A 441 18.68 40.79 -22.25
C LYS A 441 18.43 40.84 -20.74
N PHE A 442 17.28 40.35 -20.29
CA PHE A 442 17.07 40.11 -18.88
C PHE A 442 17.59 38.72 -18.53
N SER A 443 18.81 38.67 -17.97
CA SER A 443 19.37 37.45 -17.41
C SER A 443 18.67 37.15 -16.08
N SER A 444 17.82 36.11 -16.04
CA SER A 444 17.53 35.45 -14.77
C SER A 444 18.66 34.46 -14.51
N THR A 445 19.72 34.97 -13.88
CA THR A 445 20.79 34.11 -13.34
C THR A 445 20.15 33.31 -12.22
N ALA A 446 20.35 31.98 -12.21
CA ALA A 446 19.66 31.07 -11.32
C ALA A 446 19.65 31.57 -9.88
N PHE A 447 18.44 31.68 -9.36
CA PHE A 447 18.17 31.75 -7.94
C PHE A 447 18.64 30.43 -7.31
N ARG A 448 19.83 30.44 -6.70
CA ARG A 448 20.30 29.35 -5.83
C ARG A 448 19.61 29.39 -4.47
#